data_AF-A0A256XDB9-F1
#
_entry.id   AF-A0A256XDB9-F1
#
_cell.length_a   1.000
_cell.length_b   1.000
_cell.length_c   1.000
_cell.angle_alpha   90.00
_cell.angle_beta   90.00
_cell.angle_gamma   90.00
#
_symmetry.space_group_name_H-M   'P 1'
#
loop_
_entity.id
_entity.type
_entity.pdbx_description
1 polymer ?
#
loop_
_entity_poly.entity_id
_entity_poly.type
_entity_poly.pdbx_seq_one_letter_code
_entity_poly.pdbx_strand_id
1 'polypeptide(L)'
;MLLPTILVKRLEPIEVIENFVLEVVNKYLSHNVPVEVHYLENLEKPFSLVAGITYTGTGELVVREVSYLSDTNGSEESQLTIQYEGQGFKILAPIFLVITFYGVLITKELSIKIINKEVKAHLERVVIYIIGKRFEKVKNKLQTLKDVKIIC
;
A
#
# COMPACT_ATOMS: atom_id res chain seq x y z
N MET A 1 3.12 22.07 8.27
CA MET A 1 2.61 20.69 8.35
C MET A 1 3.08 19.97 7.09
N LEU A 2 4.00 19.01 7.19
CA LEU A 2 4.39 18.18 6.06
C LEU A 2 3.22 17.24 5.78
N LEU A 3 2.68 17.27 4.56
CA LEU A 3 1.70 16.27 4.14
C LEU A 3 2.37 14.89 4.17
N PRO A 4 1.70 13.84 4.66
CA PRO A 4 2.28 12.50 4.62
C PRO A 4 2.61 12.14 3.17
N THR A 5 3.79 11.59 2.93
CA THR A 5 4.19 11.10 1.61
C THR A 5 3.34 9.90 1.24
N ILE A 6 2.38 10.10 0.34
CA ILE A 6 1.39 9.08 -0.06
C ILE A 6 2.02 7.97 -0.90
N LEU A 7 3.04 8.29 -1.70
CA LEU A 7 3.74 7.34 -2.55
C LEU A 7 5.25 7.52 -2.39
N VAL A 8 5.93 6.43 -2.06
CA VAL A 8 7.40 6.35 -2.01
C VAL A 8 7.86 5.29 -3.00
N LYS A 9 8.77 5.64 -3.91
CA LYS A 9 9.37 4.73 -4.88
C LYS A 9 10.86 4.59 -4.61
N ARG A 10 11.37 3.36 -4.53
CA ARG A 10 12.79 3.08 -4.32
C ARG A 10 13.27 1.97 -5.24
N LEU A 11 14.46 2.19 -5.81
CA LEU A 11 15.21 1.15 -6.52
C LEU A 11 16.20 0.52 -5.56
N GLU A 12 16.05 -0.77 -5.29
CA GLU A 12 16.83 -1.50 -4.29
C GLU A 12 17.17 -2.91 -4.81
N PRO A 13 18.34 -3.48 -4.50
CA PRO A 13 18.64 -4.88 -4.80
C PRO A 13 17.60 -5.84 -4.20
N ILE A 14 17.36 -6.99 -4.84
CA ILE A 14 16.34 -7.97 -4.41
C ILE A 14 16.56 -8.38 -2.95
N GLU A 15 17.80 -8.62 -2.53
CA GLU A 15 18.13 -9.04 -1.18
C GLU A 15 17.74 -7.97 -0.14
N VAL A 16 17.87 -6.69 -0.49
CA VAL A 16 17.44 -5.56 0.35
C VAL A 16 15.92 -5.52 0.44
N ILE A 17 15.23 -5.71 -0.68
CA ILE A 17 13.76 -5.78 -0.73
C ILE A 17 13.25 -6.93 0.15
N GLU A 18 13.83 -8.12 0.04
CA GLU A 18 13.48 -9.29 0.85
C GLU A 18 13.57 -8.99 2.34
N ASN A 19 14.70 -8.43 2.79
CA ASN A 19 14.92 -8.13 4.21
C ASN A 19 13.99 -7.02 4.70
N PHE A 20 13.79 -5.97 3.89
CA PHE A 20 12.91 -4.86 4.24
C PHE A 20 11.45 -5.31 4.38
N VAL A 21 10.96 -6.12 3.44
CA VAL A 21 9.59 -6.65 3.50
C VAL A 21 9.38 -7.50 4.75
N LEU A 22 10.34 -8.37 5.09
CA LEU A 22 10.29 -9.17 6.32
C LEU A 22 10.27 -8.31 7.58
N GLU A 23 11.13 -7.28 7.65
CA GLU A 23 11.15 -6.34 8.77
C GLU A 23 9.81 -5.64 8.93
N VAL A 24 9.23 -5.16 7.83
CA VAL A 24 7.92 -4.53 7.81
C VAL A 24 6.84 -5.47 8.34
N VAL A 25 6.78 -6.70 7.83
CA VAL A 25 5.77 -7.67 8.27
C VAL A 25 5.91 -7.98 9.76
N ASN A 26 7.11 -8.31 10.23
CA ASN A 26 7.34 -8.60 11.65
C ASN A 26 7.01 -7.41 12.56
N LYS A 27 7.34 -6.19 12.11
CA LYS A 27 7.01 -4.97 12.84
C LYS A 27 5.50 -4.81 13.01
N TYR A 28 4.71 -5.03 11.97
CA TYR A 28 3.27 -4.85 12.05
C TYR A 28 2.57 -6.00 12.80
N LEU A 29 2.98 -7.25 12.59
CA LEU A 29 2.48 -8.39 13.35
C LEU A 29 2.75 -8.25 14.86
N SER A 30 3.94 -7.78 15.25
CA SER A 30 4.27 -7.58 16.68
C SER A 30 3.40 -6.51 17.37
N HIS A 31 2.73 -5.66 16.60
CA HIS A 31 1.78 -4.66 17.10
C HIS A 31 0.31 -5.08 16.86
N ASN A 32 0.04 -6.37 16.57
CA ASN A 32 -1.29 -6.91 16.26
C ASN A 32 -1.98 -6.19 15.09
N VAL A 33 -1.22 -5.63 14.15
CA VAL A 33 -1.77 -5.06 12.93
C VAL A 33 -1.90 -6.17 11.89
N PRO A 34 -3.09 -6.39 11.30
CA PRO A 34 -3.28 -7.41 10.27
C PRO A 34 -2.37 -7.17 9.05
N VAL A 35 -1.73 -8.25 8.59
CA VAL A 35 -0.92 -8.24 7.36
C VAL A 35 -1.50 -9.23 6.35
N GLU A 36 -1.83 -8.72 5.17
CA GLU A 36 -2.32 -9.50 4.03
C GLU A 36 -1.27 -9.47 2.91
N VAL A 37 -0.99 -10.61 2.30
CA VAL A 37 0.00 -10.72 1.22
C VAL A 37 -0.66 -11.31 -0.01
N HIS A 38 -0.59 -10.59 -1.14
CA HIS A 38 -1.01 -11.07 -2.45
C HIS A 38 0.22 -11.38 -3.29
N TYR A 39 0.29 -12.60 -3.80
CA TYR A 39 1.32 -12.99 -4.76
C TYR A 39 0.73 -13.10 -6.16
N LEU A 40 1.19 -12.24 -7.06
CA LEU A 40 0.69 -12.15 -8.43
C LEU A 40 1.80 -12.59 -9.39
N GLU A 41 1.90 -13.90 -9.64
CA GLU A 41 3.00 -14.48 -10.43
C GLU A 41 2.90 -14.13 -11.92
N ASN A 42 1.74 -14.37 -12.52
CA ASN A 42 1.51 -14.26 -13.96
C ASN A 42 0.43 -13.21 -14.23
N LEU A 43 0.86 -12.03 -14.64
CA LEU A 43 -0.02 -10.94 -15.01
C LEU A 43 -0.16 -10.84 -16.53
N GLU A 44 -1.38 -11.01 -17.05
CA GLU A 44 -1.71 -10.73 -18.45
C GLU A 44 -1.76 -9.21 -18.74
N LYS A 45 -1.98 -8.40 -17.71
CA LYS A 45 -2.10 -6.94 -17.74
C LYS A 45 -1.36 -6.33 -16.54
N PRO A 46 -0.81 -5.11 -16.63
CA PRO A 46 -0.13 -4.50 -15.50
C PRO A 46 -1.06 -4.38 -14.30
N PHE A 47 -0.50 -4.56 -13.11
CA PHE A 47 -1.21 -4.33 -11.87
C PHE A 47 -1.33 -2.84 -11.62
N SER A 48 -2.54 -2.39 -11.27
CA SER A 48 -2.84 -0.99 -10.98
C SER A 48 -3.32 -0.82 -9.54
N LEU A 49 -2.73 0.12 -8.81
CA LEU A 49 -3.12 0.48 -7.46
C LEU A 49 -3.32 1.99 -7.34
N VAL A 50 -4.41 2.41 -6.68
CA VAL A 50 -4.66 3.81 -6.35
C VAL A 50 -4.20 4.08 -4.92
N ALA A 51 -3.17 4.90 -4.76
CA ALA A 51 -2.72 5.45 -3.48
C ALA A 51 -3.33 6.84 -3.23
N GLY A 52 -3.53 7.21 -1.98
CA GLY A 52 -4.02 8.54 -1.60
C GLY A 52 -5.29 8.51 -0.77
N ILE A 53 -5.92 9.68 -0.68
CA ILE A 53 -7.09 9.89 0.17
C ILE A 53 -8.34 9.63 -0.65
N THR A 54 -9.17 8.72 -0.17
CA THR A 54 -10.47 8.37 -0.76
C THR A 54 -11.57 8.58 0.26
N TYR A 55 -12.76 8.91 -0.23
CA TYR A 55 -13.94 9.14 0.59
C TYR A 55 -14.94 8.00 0.40
N THR A 56 -15.41 7.39 1.49
CA THR A 56 -16.25 6.18 1.44
C THR A 56 -17.75 6.46 1.30
N GLY A 57 -18.17 7.73 1.27
CA GLY A 57 -19.60 8.09 1.22
C GLY A 57 -20.30 8.13 2.59
N THR A 58 -19.69 7.58 3.65
CA THR A 58 -20.27 7.48 5.00
C THR A 58 -19.73 8.52 5.99
N GLY A 59 -18.90 9.45 5.54
CA GLY A 59 -18.21 10.42 6.40
C GLY A 59 -16.79 9.98 6.80
N GLU A 60 -16.39 8.76 6.46
CA GLU A 60 -15.05 8.24 6.72
C GLU A 60 -14.11 8.49 5.53
N LEU A 61 -12.85 8.82 5.86
CA LEU A 61 -11.78 8.95 4.89
C LEU A 61 -10.85 7.75 5.01
N VAL A 62 -10.50 7.17 3.87
CA VAL A 62 -9.50 6.10 3.81
C VAL A 62 -8.27 6.64 3.14
N VAL A 63 -7.14 6.55 3.82
CA VAL A 63 -5.82 6.91 3.28
C VAL A 63 -5.08 5.63 2.96
N ARG A 64 -4.63 5.53 1.71
CA ARG A 64 -3.76 4.46 1.26
C ARG A 64 -2.38 5.01 0.98
N GLU A 65 -1.44 4.76 1.89
CA GLU A 65 -0.02 5.03 1.67
C GLU A 65 0.63 3.83 0.99
N VAL A 66 1.47 4.08 -0.01
CA VAL A 66 2.12 3.05 -0.81
C VAL A 66 3.62 3.25 -0.86
N SER A 67 4.37 2.18 -0.62
CA SER A 67 5.80 2.09 -0.91
C SER A 67 6.02 1.07 -2.03
N TYR A 68 6.54 1.51 -3.16
CA TYR A 68 6.95 0.66 -4.27
C TYR A 68 8.46 0.41 -4.21
N LEU A 69 8.81 -0.87 -4.13
CA LEU A 69 10.18 -1.36 -4.10
C LEU A 69 10.41 -2.26 -5.31
N SER A 70 11.45 -1.99 -6.07
CA SER A 70 11.84 -2.82 -7.20
C SER A 70 13.33 -2.72 -7.44
N ASP A 71 13.92 -3.71 -8.09
CA ASP A 71 15.32 -3.69 -8.47
C ASP A 71 15.56 -3.07 -9.85
N THR A 72 14.48 -2.69 -10.53
CA THR A 72 14.50 -2.02 -11.83
C THR A 72 13.37 -1.01 -11.91
N ASN A 73 13.54 -0.01 -12.79
CA ASN A 73 12.44 0.92 -13.06
C ASN A 73 11.38 0.16 -13.89
N GLY A 74 10.20 -0.04 -13.30
CA GLY A 74 9.14 -0.90 -13.84
C GLY A 74 7.74 -0.49 -13.42
N SER A 75 7.62 0.75 -12.94
CA SER A 75 6.35 1.34 -12.59
C SER A 75 6.20 2.71 -13.23
N GLU A 76 4.97 2.99 -13.66
CA GLU A 76 4.51 4.31 -14.05
C GLU A 76 3.62 4.86 -12.94
N GLU A 77 3.84 6.12 -12.59
CA GLU A 77 3.02 6.82 -11.61
C GLU A 77 2.39 8.06 -12.23
N SER A 78 1.10 8.24 -12.00
CA SER A 78 0.37 9.44 -12.41
C SER A 78 -0.34 10.03 -11.21
N GLN A 79 -0.10 11.31 -10.95
CA GLN A 79 -0.82 12.04 -9.91
C GLN A 79 -2.08 12.65 -10.49
N LEU A 80 -3.22 12.40 -9.85
CA LEU A 80 -4.50 13.01 -10.18
C LEU A 80 -5.01 13.74 -8.94
N THR A 81 -5.70 14.86 -9.14
CA THR A 81 -6.47 15.49 -8.06
C THR A 81 -7.93 15.12 -8.27
N ILE A 82 -8.52 14.42 -7.30
CA ILE A 82 -9.93 14.09 -7.33
C ILE A 82 -10.68 15.02 -6.40
N GLN A 83 -11.85 15.43 -6.86
CA GLN A 83 -12.83 16.16 -6.07
C GLN A 83 -13.95 15.20 -5.67
N TYR A 84 -14.12 15.02 -4.36
CA TYR A 84 -15.26 14.31 -3.79
C TYR A 84 -16.26 15.34 -3.26
N GLU A 85 -17.52 15.23 -3.68
CA GLU A 85 -18.62 16.05 -3.19
C GLU A 85 -19.68 15.14 -2.56
N GLY A 86 -20.00 15.35 -1.30
CA GLY A 86 -21.00 14.56 -0.59
C GLY A 86 -21.41 15.19 0.74
N GLN A 87 -22.69 15.07 1.11
CA GLN A 87 -23.23 15.44 2.43
C GLN A 87 -22.74 16.78 3.01
N GLY A 88 -22.63 17.82 2.18
CA GLY A 88 -22.29 19.17 2.62
C GLY A 88 -20.79 19.46 2.77
N PHE A 89 -19.91 18.54 2.35
CA PHE A 89 -18.48 18.79 2.30
C PHE A 89 -17.88 18.49 0.92
N LYS A 90 -16.79 19.20 0.64
CA LYS A 90 -16.00 19.07 -0.57
C LYS A 90 -14.56 18.77 -0.18
N ILE A 91 -14.02 17.69 -0.72
CA ILE A 91 -12.65 17.23 -0.45
C ILE A 91 -11.89 17.21 -1.77
N LEU A 92 -10.79 17.96 -1.80
CA LEU A 92 -9.80 17.89 -2.88
C LEU A 92 -8.64 17.03 -2.37
N ALA A 93 -8.44 15.88 -2.99
CA ALA A 93 -7.43 14.91 -2.57
C ALA A 93 -6.51 14.55 -3.73
N PRO A 94 -5.18 14.62 -3.54
CA PRO A 94 -4.26 13.99 -4.46
C PRO A 94 -4.38 12.47 -4.33
N ILE A 95 -4.51 11.79 -5.46
CA ILE A 95 -4.32 10.36 -5.59
C ILE A 95 -3.16 10.08 -6.55
N PHE A 96 -2.53 8.93 -6.38
CA PHE A 96 -1.52 8.42 -7.30
C PHE A 96 -2.01 7.10 -7.87
N LEU A 97 -2.07 7.02 -9.19
CA LEU A 97 -2.24 5.76 -9.90
C LEU A 97 -0.85 5.16 -10.12
N VAL A 98 -0.60 4.01 -9.50
CA VAL A 98 0.63 3.23 -9.68
C VAL A 98 0.32 2.07 -10.59
N ILE A 99 0.99 1.99 -11.74
CA ILE A 99 0.87 0.91 -12.71
C ILE A 99 2.22 0.19 -12.76
N THR A 100 2.23 -1.13 -12.56
CA THR A 100 3.48 -1.89 -12.53
C THR A 100 3.32 -3.31 -13.06
N PHE A 101 4.40 -3.84 -13.63
CA PHE A 101 4.48 -5.22 -14.12
C PHE A 101 5.21 -6.15 -13.14
N TYR A 102 6.03 -5.61 -12.25
CA TYR A 102 6.83 -6.37 -11.30
C TYR A 102 7.29 -5.48 -10.14
N GLY A 103 7.52 -6.07 -8.98
CA GLY A 103 7.99 -5.36 -7.79
C GLY A 103 7.23 -5.77 -6.54
N VAL A 104 7.49 -5.07 -5.45
CA VAL A 104 6.74 -5.23 -4.20
C VAL A 104 6.09 -3.90 -3.83
N LEU A 105 4.77 -3.90 -3.70
CA LEU A 105 4.01 -2.77 -3.18
C LEU A 105 3.61 -3.05 -1.74
N ILE A 106 4.05 -2.20 -0.81
CA ILE A 106 3.63 -2.23 0.58
C ILE A 106 2.61 -1.11 0.78
N THR A 107 1.40 -1.50 1.15
CA THR A 107 0.26 -0.62 1.28
C THR A 107 -0.16 -0.53 2.74
N LYS A 108 -0.28 0.67 3.28
CA LYS A 108 -0.86 0.92 4.61
C LYS A 108 -2.22 1.55 4.42
N GLU A 109 -3.26 0.89 4.91
CA GLU A 109 -4.63 1.41 4.85
C GLU A 109 -5.00 2.00 6.21
N LEU A 110 -5.22 3.30 6.24
CA LEU A 110 -5.63 4.03 7.43
C LEU A 110 -7.06 4.53 7.28
N SER A 111 -7.87 4.36 8.32
CA SER A 111 -9.12 5.10 8.46
C SER A 111 -8.86 6.40 9.19
N ILE A 112 -9.47 7.48 8.72
CA ILE A 112 -9.45 8.79 9.36
C ILE A 112 -10.87 9.17 9.74
N LYS A 113 -11.04 9.46 11.03
CA LYS A 113 -12.29 9.97 11.62
C LYS A 113 -12.07 11.39 12.13
N ILE A 114 -13.01 12.27 11.79
CA ILE A 114 -13.03 13.65 12.30
C ILE A 114 -14.12 13.71 13.37
N ILE A 115 -13.72 13.83 14.64
CA ILE A 115 -14.65 13.85 15.78
C ILE A 115 -14.38 15.14 16.56
N ASN A 116 -15.39 16.00 16.74
CA ASN A 116 -15.25 17.26 17.50
C ASN A 116 -14.06 18.14 17.07
N LYS A 117 -13.79 18.23 15.76
CA LYS A 117 -12.63 18.94 15.15
C LYS A 117 -11.26 18.31 15.44
N GLU A 118 -11.19 17.15 16.08
CA GLU A 118 -9.97 16.35 16.16
C GLU A 118 -9.90 15.34 15.01
N VAL A 119 -8.71 15.19 14.44
CA VAL A 119 -8.42 14.19 13.42
C VAL A 119 -7.80 12.97 14.09
N LYS A 120 -8.48 11.82 14.04
CA LYS A 120 -7.98 10.54 14.54
C LYS A 120 -7.72 9.63 13.36
N ALA A 121 -6.49 9.11 13.26
CA ALA A 121 -6.11 8.12 12.27
C ALA A 121 -5.92 6.76 12.95
N HIS A 122 -6.44 5.71 12.34
CA HIS A 122 -6.27 4.32 12.79
C HIS A 122 -5.72 3.50 11.63
N LEU A 123 -4.63 2.77 11.86
CA LEU A 123 -4.07 1.85 10.86
C LEU A 123 -4.88 0.55 10.91
N GLU A 124 -5.66 0.30 9.85
CA GLU A 124 -6.56 -0.84 9.77
C GLU A 124 -5.80 -2.13 9.44
N ARG A 125 -4.91 -2.06 8.44
CA ARG A 125 -4.11 -3.20 7.97
C ARG A 125 -2.94 -2.76 7.09
N VAL A 126 -2.05 -3.72 6.86
CA VAL A 126 -1.00 -3.63 5.84
C VAL A 126 -1.24 -4.68 4.78
N VAL A 127 -1.23 -4.28 3.51
CA VAL A 127 -1.39 -5.16 2.35
C VAL A 127 -0.13 -5.12 1.51
N ILE A 128 0.44 -6.28 1.22
CA ILE A 128 1.68 -6.42 0.45
C ILE A 128 1.35 -7.13 -0.86
N TYR A 129 1.60 -6.47 -1.99
CA TYR A 129 1.52 -7.10 -3.31
C TYR A 129 2.92 -7.45 -3.77
N ILE A 130 3.18 -8.73 -3.97
CA ILE A 130 4.41 -9.26 -4.56
C ILE A 130 4.08 -9.61 -6.01
N ILE A 131 4.66 -8.86 -6.94
CA ILE A 131 4.27 -8.87 -8.34
C ILE A 131 5.41 -9.41 -9.19
N GLY A 132 5.11 -10.47 -9.94
CA GLY A 132 6.04 -11.12 -10.84
C GLY A 132 6.90 -12.20 -10.19
N LYS A 133 7.18 -13.25 -10.96
CA LYS A 133 7.96 -14.43 -10.54
C LYS A 133 9.33 -14.11 -9.96
N ARG A 134 9.96 -13.02 -10.41
CA ARG A 134 11.28 -12.55 -9.93
C ARG A 134 11.32 -12.35 -8.40
N PHE A 135 10.18 -12.03 -7.78
CA PHE A 135 10.07 -11.78 -6.33
C PHE A 135 9.54 -13.00 -5.54
N GLU A 136 9.52 -14.20 -6.14
CA GLU A 136 9.06 -15.43 -5.48
C GLU A 136 9.80 -15.72 -4.16
N LYS A 137 11.08 -15.40 -4.07
CA LYS A 137 11.84 -15.55 -2.82
C LYS A 137 11.26 -14.74 -1.66
N VAL A 138 10.73 -13.54 -1.92
CA VAL A 138 10.04 -12.72 -0.92
C VAL A 138 8.82 -13.47 -0.39
N LYS A 139 7.98 -14.03 -1.30
CA LYS A 139 6.81 -14.85 -0.94
C LYS A 139 7.23 -16.04 -0.08
N ASN A 140 8.24 -16.78 -0.51
CA ASN A 140 8.68 -17.99 0.18
C ASN A 140 9.18 -17.70 1.59
N LYS A 141 9.89 -16.58 1.80
CA LYS A 141 10.28 -16.17 3.16
C LYS A 141 9.07 -15.80 4.00
N LEU A 142 8.09 -15.07 3.45
CA LEU A 142 6.87 -14.70 4.18
C LEU A 142 5.99 -15.91 4.54
N GLN A 143 5.98 -16.97 3.71
CA GLN A 143 5.26 -18.22 4.01
C GLN A 143 5.75 -18.91 5.29
N THR A 144 6.97 -18.62 5.73
CA THR A 144 7.51 -19.18 6.98
C THR A 144 6.96 -18.50 8.24
N LEU A 145 6.35 -17.31 8.10
CA LEU A 145 5.81 -16.55 9.21
C LEU A 145 4.42 -17.07 9.57
N LYS A 146 4.22 -17.35 10.86
CA LYS A 146 2.88 -17.62 11.39
C LYS A 146 2.06 -16.33 11.31
N ASP A 147 0.75 -16.47 11.10
CA ASP A 147 -0.23 -15.37 11.09
C ASP A 147 -0.21 -14.45 9.86
N VAL A 148 0.60 -14.76 8.84
CA VAL A 148 0.51 -14.10 7.52
C VAL A 148 -0.46 -14.85 6.62
N LYS A 149 -1.52 -14.18 6.16
CA LYS A 149 -2.42 -14.71 5.14
C LYS A 149 -1.85 -14.42 3.75
N ILE A 150 -1.44 -15.47 3.04
CA ILE A 150 -0.97 -15.38 1.66
C ILE A 150 -2.08 -15.82 0.70
N ILE A 151 -2.37 -14.96 -0.27
CA ILE A 151 -3.36 -15.14 -1.32
C ILE A 151 -2.60 -15.23 -2.64
N CYS A 152 -2.81 -16.33 -3.37
CA CYS A 152 -2.20 -16.61 -4.67
C CYS A 152 -3.25 -16.53 -5.77
#